data_AF-A0A517Y375-F1
#
_entry.id   AF-A0A517Y375-F1
#
_cell.length_a   1.000
_cell.length_b   1.000
_cell.length_c   1.000
_cell.angle_alpha   90.00
_cell.angle_beta   90.00
_cell.angle_gamma   90.00
#
_symmetry.space_group_name_H-M   'P 1'
#
loop_
_entity.id
_entity.type
_entity.pdbx_description
1 polymer ?
#
loop_
_entity_poly.entity_id
_entity_poly.type
_entity_poly.pdbx_seq_one_letter_code
_entity_poly.pdbx_strand_id
1 'polypeptide(L)'
;MPSVRLSVQATGPVLPAVSPTVGLVDVHRPQFRCLLRLPNTLLPRDAVIDTGAPLICFPEDLWRPFRVGVDFEWLPFAPGPAPPAGRLVGWQFTFRMARFLAPVTLLDYSTEVERPNVVAQFATGNPPAPPGRHSLPPVIVGLWGGLLEGGTLAVGRDPASGHVTGGLAFP
;
A
#
# COMPACT_ATOMS: atom_id res chain seq x y z
N MET A 1 -5.97 -10.62 19.45
CA MET A 1 -5.24 -10.33 18.20
C MET A 1 -5.54 -8.89 17.79
N PRO A 2 -4.54 -8.10 17.36
CA PRO A 2 -4.80 -6.76 16.81
C PRO A 2 -5.59 -6.88 15.50
N SER A 3 -6.62 -6.05 15.35
CA SER A 3 -7.44 -5.98 14.15
C SER A 3 -7.37 -4.57 13.56
N VAL A 4 -7.25 -4.47 12.24
CA VAL A 4 -7.31 -3.18 11.53
C VAL A 4 -8.50 -3.23 10.58
N ARG A 5 -9.39 -2.25 10.70
CA ARG A 5 -10.52 -2.07 9.79
C ARG A 5 -10.08 -1.41 8.50
N LEU A 6 -10.36 -2.05 7.39
CA LEU A 6 -10.04 -1.56 6.05
C LEU A 6 -11.25 -0.84 5.45
N SER A 7 -11.02 0.34 4.86
CA SER A 7 -12.01 1.00 4.00
C SER A 7 -11.98 0.35 2.61
N VAL A 8 -13.14 0.09 2.03
CA VAL A 8 -13.25 -0.43 0.66
C VAL A 8 -13.66 0.69 -0.27
N GLN A 9 -12.80 1.02 -1.24
CA GLN A 9 -13.13 1.98 -2.28
C GLN A 9 -13.24 1.27 -3.63
N ALA A 10 -14.35 1.46 -4.33
CA ALA A 10 -14.58 0.95 -5.69
C ALA A 10 -13.84 1.78 -6.77
N THR A 11 -12.98 2.72 -6.37
CA THR A 11 -12.27 3.67 -7.25
C THR A 11 -10.92 3.16 -7.74
N GLY A 12 -10.67 1.85 -7.64
CA GLY A 12 -9.46 1.24 -8.19
C GLY A 12 -9.38 1.36 -9.71
N PRO A 13 -8.18 1.20 -10.29
CA PRO A 13 -8.02 1.16 -11.74
C PRO A 13 -8.91 0.06 -12.32
N VAL A 14 -9.68 0.42 -13.35
CA VAL A 14 -10.49 -0.52 -14.12
C VAL A 14 -9.55 -1.41 -14.91
N LEU A 15 -9.69 -2.72 -14.74
CA LEU A 15 -8.90 -3.70 -15.48
C LEU A 15 -9.70 -4.18 -16.68
N PRO A 16 -9.16 -4.09 -17.91
CA PRO A 16 -9.79 -4.76 -19.04
C PRO A 16 -9.61 -6.27 -18.87
N ALA A 17 -10.70 -7.01 -18.85
CA ALA A 17 -10.73 -8.46 -18.82
C ALA A 17 -11.46 -8.99 -20.05
N VAL A 18 -10.99 -10.09 -20.63
CA VAL A 18 -11.70 -10.74 -21.74
C VAL A 18 -12.64 -11.79 -21.16
N SER A 19 -13.94 -11.54 -21.27
CA SER A 19 -15.00 -12.51 -21.01
C SER A 19 -15.20 -13.39 -22.25
N PRO A 20 -15.23 -14.73 -22.11
CA PRO A 20 -15.52 -15.65 -23.21
C PRO A 20 -16.88 -15.39 -23.88
N THR A 21 -17.81 -14.78 -23.15
CA THR A 21 -19.21 -14.61 -23.58
C THR A 21 -19.53 -13.19 -24.05
N VAL A 22 -18.82 -12.19 -23.51
CA VAL A 22 -19.18 -10.76 -23.68
C VAL A 22 -18.06 -9.95 -24.33
N GLY A 23 -16.87 -10.53 -24.52
CA GLY A 23 -15.71 -9.81 -25.07
C GLY A 23 -14.97 -9.01 -24.00
N LEU A 24 -14.46 -7.82 -24.34
CA LEU A 24 -13.74 -6.97 -23.39
C LEU A 24 -14.71 -6.40 -22.35
N VAL A 25 -14.46 -6.65 -21.07
CA VAL A 25 -15.26 -6.19 -19.94
C VAL A 25 -14.35 -5.40 -19.00
N ASP A 26 -14.87 -4.27 -18.53
CA ASP A 26 -14.23 -3.43 -17.53
C ASP A 26 -14.52 -3.98 -16.13
N VAL A 27 -13.48 -4.45 -15.45
CA VAL A 27 -13.59 -5.01 -14.09
C VAL A 27 -13.10 -3.98 -13.09
N HIS A 28 -14.02 -3.51 -12.24
CA HIS A 28 -13.70 -2.65 -11.11
C HIS A 28 -13.02 -3.48 -10.01
N ARG A 29 -11.74 -3.22 -9.75
CA ARG A 29 -11.04 -3.85 -8.62
C ARG A 29 -11.31 -3.02 -7.35
N PRO A 30 -11.97 -3.57 -6.32
CA PRO A 30 -12.07 -2.89 -5.03
C PRO A 30 -10.66 -2.69 -4.46
N GLN A 31 -10.38 -1.48 -3.98
CA GLN A 31 -9.16 -1.18 -3.24
C GLN A 31 -9.46 -1.19 -1.75
N PHE A 32 -8.71 -2.00 -1.02
CA PHE A 32 -8.68 -1.94 0.43
C PHE A 32 -7.69 -0.86 0.85
N ARG A 33 -8.15 0.08 1.67
CA ARG A 33 -7.36 1.20 2.15
C ARG A 33 -7.27 1.23 3.65
N CYS A 34 -6.12 1.67 4.14
CA CYS A 34 -5.85 1.93 5.55
C CYS A 34 -5.03 3.22 5.70
N LEU A 35 -4.94 3.71 6.93
CA LEU A 35 -4.06 4.81 7.26
C LEU A 35 -2.74 4.27 7.82
N LEU A 36 -1.64 4.82 7.34
CA LEU A 36 -0.30 4.47 7.76
C LEU A 36 0.38 5.69 8.36
N ARG A 37 0.77 5.61 9.64
CA ARG A 37 1.62 6.63 10.28
C ARG A 37 3.07 6.16 10.24
N LEU A 38 3.91 7.00 9.64
CA LEU A 38 5.33 6.76 9.49
C LEU A 38 6.10 7.41 10.65
N PRO A 39 7.30 6.92 10.97
CA PRO A 39 8.16 7.55 11.96
C PRO A 39 8.31 9.04 11.71
N ASN A 40 8.26 9.84 12.77
CA ASN A 40 8.50 11.28 12.71
C ASN A 40 7.56 12.06 11.78
N THR A 41 6.43 11.48 11.39
CA THR A 41 5.37 12.16 10.62
C THR A 41 4.16 12.45 11.50
N LEU A 42 3.69 13.70 11.46
CA LEU A 42 2.51 14.13 12.23
C LEU A 42 1.20 13.62 11.62
N LEU A 43 1.12 13.55 10.30
CA LEU A 43 -0.10 13.21 9.58
C LEU A 43 0.00 11.80 9.00
N PRO A 44 -1.02 10.94 9.24
CA PRO A 44 -1.06 9.63 8.61
C PRO A 44 -1.30 9.75 7.10
N ARG A 45 -0.85 8.73 6.37
CA ARG A 45 -0.90 8.65 4.92
C ARG A 45 -1.90 7.60 4.47
N ASP A 46 -2.52 7.83 3.31
CA ASP A 46 -3.32 6.83 2.64
C ASP A 46 -2.43 5.69 2.13
N ALA A 47 -2.83 4.46 2.45
CA ALA A 47 -2.13 3.26 2.05
C ALA A 47 -3.13 2.26 1.45
N VAL A 48 -2.71 1.59 0.38
CA VAL A 48 -3.51 0.59 -0.32
C VAL A 48 -2.95 -0.78 0.04
N ILE A 49 -3.82 -1.69 0.48
CA ILE A 49 -3.44 -3.08 0.70
C ILE A 49 -3.52 -3.81 -0.63
N ASP A 50 -2.41 -4.43 -1.02
CA ASP A 50 -2.36 -5.31 -2.20
C ASP A 50 -1.94 -6.71 -1.77
N THR A 51 -2.89 -7.64 -1.85
CA THR A 51 -2.65 -9.06 -1.52
C THR A 51 -1.67 -9.73 -2.48
N GLY A 52 -1.44 -9.15 -3.66
CA GLY A 52 -0.45 -9.63 -4.63
C GLY A 52 0.96 -9.09 -4.37
N ALA A 53 1.12 -8.10 -3.49
CA ALA A 53 2.42 -7.55 -3.14
C ALA A 53 3.01 -8.34 -1.96
N PRO A 54 4.24 -8.88 -2.10
CA PRO A 54 4.89 -9.55 -1.00
C PRO A 54 5.25 -8.55 0.11
N LEU A 55 6.00 -7.50 -0.20
CA LEU A 55 6.44 -6.49 0.76
C LEU A 55 5.66 -5.19 0.62
N ILE A 56 5.71 -4.35 1.67
CA ILE A 56 5.33 -2.94 1.56
C ILE A 56 6.27 -2.21 0.58
N CYS A 57 5.69 -1.37 -0.27
CA CYS A 57 6.40 -0.58 -1.27
C CYS A 57 6.13 0.92 -1.06
N PHE A 58 7.22 1.68 -0.95
CA PHE A 58 7.24 3.14 -0.86
C PHE A 58 7.68 3.74 -2.19
N PRO A 59 6.86 4.59 -2.82
CA PRO A 59 7.26 5.49 -3.90
C PRO A 59 8.38 6.45 -3.48
N GLU A 60 9.19 6.87 -4.45
CA GLU A 60 10.37 7.72 -4.21
C GLU A 60 10.06 9.01 -3.46
N ASP A 61 8.98 9.70 -3.82
CA ASP A 61 8.62 10.97 -3.18
C ASP A 61 8.29 10.81 -1.69
N LEU A 62 7.91 9.60 -1.27
CA LEU A 62 7.56 9.32 0.12
C LEU A 62 8.76 8.95 0.98
N TRP A 63 9.69 8.14 0.48
CA TRP A 63 10.82 7.69 1.30
C TRP A 63 12.04 8.59 1.19
N ARG A 64 12.20 9.34 0.10
CA ARG A 64 13.36 10.23 -0.13
C ARG A 64 13.61 11.24 0.99
N PRO A 65 12.60 11.78 1.69
CA PRO A 65 12.83 12.65 2.85
C PRO A 65 13.40 11.94 4.09
N PHE A 66 13.35 10.62 4.15
CA PHE A 66 13.85 9.85 5.29
C PHE A 66 15.37 9.85 5.37
N ARG A 67 15.87 9.81 6.60
CA ARG A 67 17.29 9.84 6.92
C ARG A 67 17.80 8.43 7.22
N VAL A 68 18.78 7.99 6.45
CA VAL A 68 19.50 6.73 6.70
C VAL A 68 20.17 6.80 8.07
N GLY A 69 20.05 5.73 8.86
CA GLY A 69 20.59 5.63 10.23
C GLY A 69 19.72 6.28 11.30
N VAL A 70 18.62 6.94 10.92
CA VAL A 70 17.64 7.53 11.86
C VAL A 70 16.27 6.91 11.64
N ASP A 71 15.73 7.04 10.43
CA ASP A 71 14.39 6.53 10.09
C ASP A 71 14.46 5.09 9.59
N PHE A 72 15.54 4.74 8.88
CA PHE A 72 15.73 3.42 8.30
C PHE A 72 17.21 3.07 8.12
N GLU A 73 17.49 1.79 7.91
CA GLU A 73 18.76 1.29 7.42
C GLU A 73 18.57 0.48 6.15
N TRP A 74 19.59 0.46 5.29
CA TRP A 74 19.57 -0.41 4.12
C TRP A 74 19.81 -1.85 4.53
N LEU A 75 19.01 -2.77 4.01
CA LEU A 75 19.35 -4.18 4.11
C LEU A 75 20.59 -4.47 3.25
N PRO A 76 21.46 -5.41 3.69
CA PRO A 76 22.66 -5.77 2.93
C PRO A 76 22.25 -6.32 1.56
N PHE A 77 22.80 -5.72 0.52
CA PHE A 77 22.80 -6.28 -0.83
C PHE A 77 24.18 -6.81 -1.13
N ALA A 78 24.25 -7.98 -1.75
CA ALA A 78 25.52 -8.45 -2.30
C ALA A 78 26.06 -7.38 -3.26
N PRO A 79 27.36 -7.07 -3.25
CA PRO A 79 27.94 -6.17 -4.24
C PRO A 79 27.87 -6.83 -5.64
N GLY A 80 27.43 -6.08 -6.65
CA GLY A 80 27.48 -6.52 -8.06
C GLY A 80 26.14 -6.69 -8.79
N PRO A 81 25.05 -7.22 -8.20
CA PRO A 81 23.76 -7.31 -8.87
C PRO A 81 23.14 -5.93 -9.10
N ALA A 82 22.46 -5.77 -10.23
CA ALA A 82 21.55 -4.64 -10.42
C ALA A 82 20.45 -4.65 -9.33
N PRO A 83 19.95 -3.48 -8.90
CA PRO A 83 18.81 -3.42 -7.99
C PRO A 83 17.62 -4.24 -8.53
N PRO A 84 16.93 -5.01 -7.68
CA PRO A 84 15.74 -5.75 -8.09
C PRO A 84 14.69 -4.86 -8.75
N ALA A 85 13.94 -5.45 -9.69
CA ALA A 85 12.81 -4.81 -10.33
C ALA A 85 11.48 -5.31 -9.76
N GLY A 86 10.54 -4.40 -9.61
CA GLY A 86 9.15 -4.67 -9.22
C GLY A 86 8.17 -4.20 -10.29
N ARG A 87 6.99 -4.80 -10.30
CA ARG A 87 5.88 -4.36 -11.15
C ARG A 87 4.59 -4.33 -10.35
N LEU A 88 3.95 -3.17 -10.36
CA LEU A 88 2.58 -2.96 -9.93
C LEU A 88 1.75 -2.54 -11.15
N VAL A 89 0.42 -2.55 -11.03
CA VAL A 89 -0.47 -2.20 -12.15
C VAL A 89 -0.12 -0.82 -12.71
N GLY A 90 0.34 -0.77 -13.96
CA GLY A 90 0.73 0.48 -14.63
C GLY A 90 2.08 1.07 -14.20
N TRP A 91 2.85 0.40 -13.34
CA TRP A 91 4.12 0.93 -12.82
C TRP A 91 5.22 -0.14 -12.76
N GLN A 92 6.33 0.11 -13.46
CA GLN A 92 7.57 -0.67 -13.36
C GLN A 92 8.63 0.18 -12.67
N PHE A 93 9.35 -0.42 -11.72
CA PHE A 93 10.34 0.27 -10.91
C PHE A 93 11.47 -0.65 -10.51
N THR A 94 12.62 -0.07 -10.18
CA THR A 94 13.65 -0.77 -9.39
C THR A 94 13.50 -0.39 -7.93
N PHE A 95 14.00 -1.20 -7.00
CA PHE A 95 13.92 -0.88 -5.58
C PHE A 95 15.14 -1.38 -4.81
N ARG A 96 15.34 -0.81 -3.63
CA ARG A 96 16.24 -1.34 -2.62
C ARG A 96 15.45 -1.62 -1.34
N MET A 97 15.78 -2.71 -0.65
CA MET A 97 15.13 -3.03 0.61
C MET A 97 15.75 -2.27 1.77
N ALA A 98 14.89 -1.75 2.64
CA ALA A 98 15.25 -1.04 3.86
C ALA A 98 14.48 -1.62 5.05
N ARG A 99 15.08 -1.55 6.24
CA ARG A 99 14.42 -1.83 7.51
C ARG A 99 14.18 -0.51 8.24
N PHE A 100 12.95 -0.23 8.65
CA PHE A 100 12.66 0.91 9.49
C PHE A 100 13.27 0.73 10.89
N LEU A 101 13.90 1.78 11.40
CA LEU A 101 14.52 1.81 12.72
C LEU A 101 13.54 2.24 13.81
N ALA A 102 12.47 2.92 13.42
CA ALA A 102 11.35 3.27 14.27
C ALA A 102 10.08 2.50 13.85
N PRO A 103 9.12 2.28 14.76
CA PRO A 103 7.91 1.55 14.44
C PRO A 103 7.04 2.26 13.40
N VAL A 104 6.34 1.47 12.61
CA VAL A 104 5.29 1.94 11.69
C VAL A 104 3.93 1.61 12.30
N THR A 105 3.00 2.55 12.30
CA THR A 105 1.67 2.33 12.87
C THR A 105 0.62 2.22 11.77
N LEU A 106 -0.13 1.12 11.78
CA LEU A 106 -1.38 1.00 11.04
C LEU A 106 -2.50 1.59 11.88
N LEU A 107 -3.30 2.46 11.28
CA LEU A 107 -4.38 3.17 11.96
C LEU A 107 -5.71 2.80 11.32
N ASP A 108 -6.70 2.55 12.18
CA ASP A 108 -8.11 2.69 11.86
C ASP A 108 -8.78 3.69 12.81
N TYR A 109 -10.10 3.89 12.67
CA TYR A 109 -10.87 4.86 13.46
C TYR A 109 -10.94 4.57 14.96
N SER A 110 -10.59 3.36 15.40
CA SER A 110 -10.70 2.89 16.79
C SER A 110 -9.44 2.17 17.30
N THR A 111 -8.50 1.87 16.42
CA THR A 111 -7.37 0.99 16.70
C THR A 111 -6.09 1.55 16.10
N GLU A 112 -5.05 1.60 16.91
CA GLU A 112 -3.68 1.79 16.46
C GLU A 112 -2.92 0.47 16.61
N VAL A 113 -2.24 0.05 15.56
CA VAL A 113 -1.47 -1.19 15.52
C VAL A 113 -0.04 -0.87 15.14
N GLU A 114 0.82 -0.82 16.15
CA GLU A 114 2.24 -0.55 15.98
C GLU A 114 3.01 -1.82 15.56
N ARG A 115 3.98 -1.63 14.66
CA ARG A 115 4.80 -2.68 14.09
C ARG A 115 6.28 -2.28 14.10
N PRO A 116 7.13 -2.95 14.89
CA PRO A 116 8.57 -2.76 14.84
C PRO A 116 9.20 -3.54 13.68
N ASN A 117 10.44 -3.20 13.32
CA ASN A 117 11.27 -3.94 12.36
C ASN A 117 10.63 -4.16 10.97
N VAL A 118 9.82 -3.21 10.51
CA VAL A 118 9.16 -3.29 9.20
C VAL A 118 10.21 -3.23 8.10
N VAL A 119 10.16 -4.23 7.21
CA VAL A 119 10.99 -4.28 6.00
C VAL A 119 10.18 -3.77 4.82
N ALA A 120 10.77 -2.87 4.05
CA ALA A 120 10.10 -2.17 2.96
C ALA A 120 10.95 -2.12 1.69
N GLN A 121 10.27 -2.08 0.55
CA GLN A 121 10.86 -1.75 -0.75
C GLN A 121 10.82 -0.23 -0.94
N PHE A 122 11.98 0.40 -1.04
CA PHE A 122 12.11 1.80 -1.42
C PHE A 122 12.33 1.85 -2.92
N ALA A 123 11.26 2.18 -3.65
CA ALA A 123 11.23 2.18 -5.10
C ALA A 123 11.88 3.44 -5.68
N THR A 124 12.54 3.29 -6.81
CA THR A 124 12.99 4.39 -7.66
C THR A 124 11.81 4.83 -8.53
N GLY A 125 11.50 6.12 -8.52
CA GLY A 125 10.33 6.70 -9.17
C GLY A 125 9.02 6.57 -8.38
N ASN A 126 7.95 7.03 -9.00
CA ASN A 126 6.60 7.05 -8.45
C ASN A 126 5.61 6.38 -9.43
N PRO A 127 4.52 5.76 -8.94
CA PRO A 127 3.47 5.26 -9.82
C PRO A 127 2.84 6.42 -10.60
N PRO A 128 2.35 6.18 -11.83
CA PRO A 128 1.69 7.22 -12.60
C PRO A 128 0.46 7.74 -11.86
N ALA A 129 0.35 9.07 -11.75
CA ALA A 129 -0.80 9.71 -11.15
C ALA A 129 -2.04 9.52 -12.04
N PRO A 130 -3.21 9.16 -11.48
CA PRO A 130 -4.46 9.21 -12.23
C PRO A 130 -4.73 10.64 -12.76
N PRO A 131 -5.37 10.80 -13.93
CA PRO A 131 -5.73 12.10 -14.46
C PRO A 131 -6.52 12.93 -13.43
N GLY A 132 -6.13 14.19 -13.21
CA GLY A 132 -6.80 15.10 -12.28
C GLY A 132 -6.47 14.88 -10.79
N ARG A 133 -5.57 13.95 -10.45
CA ARG A 133 -5.16 13.69 -9.06
C ARG A 133 -3.79 14.30 -8.78
N HIS A 134 -3.76 15.31 -7.92
CA HIS A 134 -2.53 16.00 -7.47
C HIS A 134 -1.97 15.46 -6.14
N SER A 135 -2.56 14.38 -5.60
CA SER A 135 -2.10 13.81 -4.33
C SER A 135 -0.82 12.99 -4.51
N LEU A 136 0.00 12.94 -3.45
CA LEU A 136 1.12 12.00 -3.36
C LEU A 136 0.65 10.56 -3.63
N PRO A 137 1.50 9.72 -4.24
CA PRO A 137 1.17 8.33 -4.51
C PRO A 137 0.91 7.57 -3.20
N PRO A 138 -0.02 6.59 -3.16
CA PRO A 138 -0.26 5.82 -1.96
C PRO A 138 0.91 4.88 -1.68
N VAL A 139 1.11 4.56 -0.40
CA VAL A 139 1.97 3.44 0.00
C VAL A 139 1.25 2.13 -0.29
N ILE A 140 1.95 1.13 -0.85
CA ILE A 140 1.36 -0.20 -1.07
C ILE A 140 1.75 -1.11 0.08
N VAL A 141 0.78 -1.57 0.87
CA VAL A 141 1.00 -2.50 1.98
C VAL A 141 0.81 -3.92 1.46
N GLY A 142 1.91 -4.65 1.34
CA GLY A 142 1.92 -6.08 1.05
C GLY A 142 1.55 -6.93 2.28
N LEU A 143 1.40 -8.23 2.07
CA LEU A 143 1.00 -9.17 3.12
C LEU A 143 2.17 -9.67 3.98
N TRP A 144 3.39 -9.58 3.46
CA TRP A 144 4.62 -10.02 4.11
C TRP A 144 5.50 -8.81 4.48
N GLY A 145 6.38 -8.97 5.48
CA GLY A 145 7.18 -7.87 6.04
C GLY A 145 6.65 -7.29 7.36
N GLY A 146 5.84 -8.07 8.08
CA GLY A 146 5.48 -7.81 9.49
C GLY A 146 4.30 -6.87 9.71
N LEU A 147 3.89 -6.04 8.74
CA LEU A 147 2.81 -5.07 8.95
C LEU A 147 1.46 -5.73 9.24
N LEU A 148 1.08 -6.69 8.39
CA LEU A 148 -0.19 -7.43 8.50
C LEU A 148 0.00 -8.83 9.11
N GLU A 149 1.24 -9.23 9.39
CA GLU A 149 1.57 -10.55 9.90
C GLU A 149 1.01 -10.77 11.32
N GLY A 150 0.40 -11.94 11.55
CA GLY A 150 -0.24 -12.29 12.82
C GLY A 150 -1.43 -11.40 13.22
N GLY A 151 -1.92 -10.55 12.30
CA GLY A 151 -3.10 -9.69 12.50
C GLY A 151 -4.37 -10.28 11.88
N THR A 152 -5.51 -9.76 12.29
CA THR A 152 -6.80 -10.07 11.65
C THR A 152 -7.26 -8.86 10.82
N LEU A 153 -7.40 -9.06 9.51
CA LEU A 153 -7.97 -8.05 8.61
C LEU A 153 -9.49 -8.10 8.70
N ALA A 154 -10.11 -7.00 9.12
CA ALA A 154 -11.55 -6.85 9.11
C ALA A 154 -11.93 -5.85 8.03
N VAL A 155 -12.84 -6.23 7.13
CA VAL A 155 -13.38 -5.30 6.14
C VAL A 155 -14.49 -4.48 6.81
N GLY A 156 -14.30 -3.17 6.91
CA GLY A 156 -15.27 -2.24 7.49
C GLY A 156 -16.05 -1.45 6.43
N ARG A 157 -17.14 -0.79 6.83
CA ARG A 157 -17.79 0.23 5.99
C ARG A 157 -17.02 1.54 6.09
N ASP A 158 -16.82 2.21 4.95
CA ASP A 158 -16.13 3.50 4.81
C ASP A 158 -16.77 4.60 5.70
N PRO A 159 -16.08 5.16 6.71
CA PRO A 159 -16.70 6.16 7.59
C PRO A 159 -16.66 7.59 7.06
N ALA A 160 -15.90 7.86 5.99
CA ALA A 160 -15.69 9.24 5.52
C ALA A 160 -16.84 9.79 4.66
N SER A 161 -17.70 8.93 4.10
CA SER A 161 -18.68 9.38 3.09
C SER A 161 -20.14 9.29 3.53
N GLY A 162 -20.48 8.49 4.54
CA GLY A 162 -21.90 8.15 4.80
C GLY A 162 -22.63 7.60 3.57
N HIS A 163 -21.90 7.31 2.49
CA HIS A 163 -22.42 6.86 1.22
C HIS A 163 -22.22 5.35 1.18
N VAL A 164 -23.33 4.66 1.42
CA VAL A 164 -23.57 3.40 0.75
C VAL A 164 -23.66 3.76 -0.74
N THR A 165 -22.60 3.58 -1.52
CA THR A 165 -22.82 3.30 -2.95
C THR A 165 -23.46 1.93 -2.99
N GLY A 166 -24.78 1.95 -2.79
CA GLY A 166 -25.67 0.83 -2.94
C GLY A 166 -25.57 0.37 -4.37
N GLY A 167 -24.79 -0.68 -4.55
CA GLY A 167 -24.79 -1.53 -5.71
C GLY A 167 -24.37 -2.88 -5.19
N LEU A 168 -25.35 -3.77 -5.02
CA LEU A 168 -25.14 -5.16 -4.63
C LEU A 168 -23.98 -5.74 -5.44
N ALA A 169 -22.91 -6.14 -4.75
CA ALA A 169 -21.83 -6.88 -5.38
C ALA A 169 -22.30 -8.34 -5.53
N PHE A 170 -22.86 -8.59 -6.72
CA PHE A 170 -23.17 -9.87 -7.38
C PHE A 170 -24.47 -10.62 -6.92
N PRO A 171 -25.16 -11.28 -7.87
CA PRO A 171 -26.42 -12.02 -7.64
C PRO A 171 -26.25 -13.26 -6.75
#